data_AF-A0A848BWG5-F1
#
_entry.id   AF-A0A848BWG5-F1
#
_cell.length_a   1.000
_cell.length_b   1.000
_cell.length_c   1.000
_cell.angle_alpha   90.00
_cell.angle_beta   90.00
_cell.angle_gamma   90.00
#
_symmetry.space_group_name_H-M   'P 1'
#
loop_
_entity.id
_entity.type
_entity.pdbx_description
1 polymer ?
#
loop_
_entity_poly.entity_id
_entity_poly.type
_entity_poly.pdbx_seq_one_letter_code
_entity_poly.pdbx_strand_id
1 'polypeptide(L)'
;MILLFELDRGYKKYNLGIQIHIEAMRNNNTRMCNKLGTDIGMDSIGDYNYARELSTLLNELGKNNELPKTILYCINLKENEVLASMIGNFQSDERYLKNAIWI
;
A
#
# COMPACT_ATOMS: atom_id res chain seq x y z
N MET A 1 3.42 -7.35 -10.89
CA MET A 1 2.41 -8.07 -10.08
C MET A 1 3.01 -9.28 -9.35
N ILE A 2 3.70 -10.20 -10.06
CA ILE A 2 4.30 -11.43 -9.45
C ILE A 2 5.21 -11.13 -8.25
N LEU A 3 6.11 -10.15 -8.34
CA LEU A 3 7.06 -9.82 -7.27
C LEU A 3 6.35 -9.47 -5.95
N LEU A 4 5.30 -8.65 -5.98
CA LEU A 4 4.62 -8.19 -4.78
C LEU A 4 3.92 -9.36 -4.06
N PHE A 5 3.31 -10.26 -4.82
CA PHE A 5 2.70 -11.47 -4.26
C PHE A 5 3.72 -12.39 -3.58
N GLU A 6 4.89 -12.60 -4.20
CA GLU A 6 5.94 -13.43 -3.60
C GLU A 6 6.51 -12.80 -2.33
N LEU A 7 6.65 -11.47 -2.29
CA LEU A 7 7.05 -10.74 -1.09
C LEU A 7 6.00 -10.89 0.02
N ASP A 8 4.72 -10.71 -0.29
CA ASP A 8 3.63 -10.78 0.69
C ASP A 8 3.49 -12.18 1.30
N ARG A 9 3.61 -13.23 0.48
CA ARG A 9 3.70 -14.62 0.94
C ARG A 9 4.90 -14.83 1.87
N GLY A 10 6.04 -14.25 1.52
CA GLY A 10 7.22 -14.24 2.37
C GLY A 10 6.97 -13.55 3.70
N TYR A 11 6.38 -12.36 3.69
CA TYR A 11 6.05 -11.61 4.91
C TYR A 11 5.09 -12.40 5.79
N LYS A 12 4.05 -13.01 5.23
CA LYS A 12 3.12 -13.87 5.98
C LYS A 12 3.84 -15.07 6.59
N LYS A 13 4.68 -15.76 5.81
CA LYS A 13 5.48 -16.92 6.27
C LYS A 13 6.37 -16.58 7.46
N TYR A 14 6.95 -15.39 7.48
CA TYR A 14 7.82 -14.93 8.58
C TYR A 14 7.10 -14.05 9.62
N ASN A 15 5.76 -13.97 9.58
CA ASN A 15 4.93 -13.14 10.47
C ASN A 15 5.33 -11.65 10.51
N LEU A 16 5.86 -11.14 9.40
CA LEU A 16 6.19 -9.73 9.20
C LEU A 16 4.96 -8.97 8.69
N GLY A 17 4.91 -7.68 9.00
CA GLY A 17 3.92 -6.77 8.43
C GLY A 17 4.45 -6.10 7.17
N ILE A 18 3.55 -5.75 6.25
CA ILE A 18 3.82 -4.90 5.10
C ILE A 18 3.20 -3.51 5.29
N GLN A 19 3.89 -2.49 4.78
CA GLN A 19 3.41 -1.12 4.72
C GLN A 19 3.43 -0.63 3.28
N ILE A 20 2.28 -0.23 2.74
CA ILE A 20 2.15 0.21 1.35
C ILE A 20 1.88 1.71 1.34
N HIS A 21 2.80 2.49 0.78
CA HIS A 21 2.67 3.95 0.63
C HIS A 21 2.30 4.28 -0.82
N ILE A 22 1.16 4.92 -1.04
CA ILE A 22 0.55 5.15 -2.35
C ILE A 22 0.55 6.66 -2.68
N GLU A 23 0.49 6.99 -3.97
CA GLU A 23 0.21 8.33 -4.50
C GLU A 23 1.32 9.39 -4.42
N ALA A 24 2.58 8.97 -4.26
CA ALA A 24 3.69 9.89 -4.49
C ALA A 24 3.85 10.13 -5.99
N MET A 25 3.63 11.37 -6.46
CA MET A 25 3.99 11.80 -7.79
C MET A 25 5.39 12.41 -7.75
N ARG A 26 6.38 11.70 -8.30
CA ARG A 26 7.80 11.97 -8.05
C ARG A 26 8.50 12.65 -9.22
N ASN A 27 9.57 13.37 -8.91
CA ASN A 27 10.51 13.96 -9.87
C ASN A 27 9.84 14.88 -10.89
N ASN A 28 8.90 15.70 -10.44
CA ASN A 28 8.07 16.55 -11.30
C ASN A 28 8.86 17.63 -12.06
N ASN A 29 10.06 17.98 -11.57
CA ASN A 29 10.92 19.00 -12.18
C ASN A 29 12.13 18.36 -12.85
N THR A 30 11.99 17.95 -14.12
CA THR A 30 13.06 17.28 -14.89
C THR A 30 14.36 18.07 -14.93
N ARG A 31 14.28 19.41 -15.09
CA ARG A 31 15.47 20.27 -15.11
C ARG A 31 16.26 20.17 -13.80
N MET A 32 15.57 20.21 -12.66
CA MET A 32 16.22 20.11 -11.35
C MET A 32 16.67 18.67 -11.05
N CYS A 33 15.89 17.66 -11.43
CA CYS A 33 16.24 16.25 -11.24
C CYS A 33 17.52 15.89 -12.03
N ASN A 34 17.67 16.39 -13.25
CA ASN A 34 18.90 16.19 -14.03
C ASN A 34 20.13 16.87 -13.41
N LYS A 35 19.93 17.95 -12.64
CA LYS A 35 21.02 18.70 -12.00
C LYS A 35 21.43 18.12 -10.64
N LEU A 36 20.46 17.66 -9.85
CA LEU A 36 20.67 17.33 -8.44
C LEU A 36 20.25 15.90 -8.05
N GLY A 37 19.60 15.14 -8.93
CA GLY A 37 19.09 13.80 -8.64
C GLY A 37 17.64 13.78 -8.10
N THR A 38 17.25 12.66 -7.50
CA THR A 38 15.93 12.41 -6.91
C THR A 38 15.87 12.84 -5.44
N ASP A 39 14.68 12.87 -4.85
CA ASP A 39 14.47 13.12 -3.41
C ASP A 39 14.91 14.52 -2.93
N ILE A 40 14.89 15.48 -3.85
CA ILE A 40 15.30 16.89 -3.65
C ILE A 40 14.10 17.84 -3.39
N GLY A 41 12.96 17.30 -2.94
CA GLY A 41 11.74 18.09 -2.72
C GLY A 41 10.99 18.50 -3.99
N MET A 42 11.19 17.76 -5.10
CA MET A 42 10.47 17.96 -6.37
C MET A 42 9.33 16.94 -6.57
N ASP A 43 8.79 16.43 -5.47
CA ASP A 43 7.71 15.44 -5.42
C ASP A 43 6.44 16.11 -4.87
N SER A 44 5.28 15.59 -5.24
CA SER A 44 3.98 16.10 -4.78
C SER A 44 2.94 15.00 -4.67
N ILE A 45 1.74 15.38 -4.26
CA ILE A 45 0.58 14.49 -4.17
C ILE A 45 0.12 14.13 -5.59
N GLY A 46 -0.02 12.83 -5.86
CA GLY A 46 -0.66 12.30 -7.05
C GLY A 46 -2.18 12.16 -6.88
N ASP A 47 -2.89 12.03 -8.00
CA ASP A 47 -4.33 11.79 -8.04
C ASP A 47 -4.61 10.64 -8.99
N TYR A 48 -4.56 9.42 -8.45
CA TYR A 48 -4.75 8.19 -9.22
C TYR A 48 -5.98 7.45 -8.69
N ASN A 49 -6.72 6.80 -9.58
CA ASN A 49 -7.79 5.90 -9.17
C ASN A 49 -7.23 4.47 -9.06
N TYR A 50 -7.07 3.96 -7.83
CA TYR A 50 -6.43 2.66 -7.57
C TYR A 50 -7.27 1.70 -6.72
N ALA A 51 -8.50 2.07 -6.36
CA ALA A 51 -9.33 1.30 -5.44
C ALA A 51 -9.58 -0.14 -5.93
N ARG A 52 -9.82 -0.31 -7.23
CA ARG A 52 -10.07 -1.63 -7.84
C ARG A 52 -8.83 -2.51 -7.85
N GLU A 53 -7.70 -1.93 -8.23
CA GLU A 53 -6.40 -2.59 -8.33
C GLU A 53 -5.92 -3.02 -6.94
N LEU A 54 -6.07 -2.14 -5.95
CA LEU A 54 -5.78 -2.43 -4.55
C LEU A 54 -6.69 -3.55 -4.00
N SER A 55 -8.00 -3.47 -4.24
CA SER A 55 -8.91 -4.54 -3.83
C SER A 55 -8.55 -5.89 -4.47
N THR A 56 -8.15 -5.89 -5.73
CA THR A 56 -7.74 -7.11 -6.43
C THR A 56 -6.46 -7.68 -5.82
N LEU A 57 -5.46 -6.84 -5.57
CA LEU A 57 -4.21 -7.23 -4.94
C LEU A 57 -4.47 -7.90 -3.57
N LEU A 58 -5.23 -7.24 -2.70
CA LEU A 58 -5.54 -7.73 -1.37
C LEU A 58 -6.37 -9.02 -1.41
N ASN A 59 -7.34 -9.10 -2.32
CA ASN A 59 -8.19 -10.28 -2.47
C ASN A 59 -7.44 -11.52 -2.97
N GLU A 60 -6.49 -11.35 -3.91
CA GLU A 60 -5.71 -12.48 -4.44
C GLU A 60 -4.89 -13.21 -3.36
N LEU A 61 -4.39 -12.46 -2.37
CA LEU A 61 -3.71 -13.03 -1.20
C LEU A 61 -4.69 -13.47 -0.13
N GLY A 62 -5.73 -12.67 0.11
CA GLY A 62 -6.76 -12.92 1.13
C GLY A 62 -7.50 -14.24 0.92
N LYS A 63 -7.88 -14.57 -0.32
CA LYS A 63 -8.63 -15.80 -0.64
C LYS A 63 -7.88 -17.10 -0.30
N ASN A 64 -6.55 -17.05 -0.21
CA ASN A 64 -5.70 -18.18 0.16
C ASN A 64 -5.16 -18.10 1.60
N ASN A 65 -5.62 -17.11 2.40
CA ASN A 65 -5.06 -16.79 3.72
C ASN A 65 -3.55 -16.47 3.71
N GLU A 66 -3.08 -15.90 2.59
CA GLU A 66 -1.68 -15.52 2.38
C GLU A 66 -1.43 -14.04 2.66
N LEU A 67 -2.47 -13.26 2.97
CA LEU A 67 -2.35 -11.83 3.24
C LEU A 67 -1.63 -11.58 4.59
N PRO A 68 -0.47 -10.91 4.60
CA PRO A 68 0.20 -10.51 5.84
C PRO A 68 -0.54 -9.37 6.54
N LYS A 69 -0.14 -9.08 7.78
CA LYS A 69 -0.54 -7.84 8.47
C LYS A 69 -0.13 -6.68 7.57
N THR A 70 -1.09 -5.91 7.10
CA THR A 70 -0.86 -4.85 6.11
C THR A 70 -1.16 -3.52 6.76
N ILE A 71 -0.47 -2.44 6.39
CA ILE A 71 -0.82 -1.04 6.73
C ILE A 71 -0.84 -0.26 5.43
N LEU A 72 -1.87 0.55 5.21
CA LEU A 72 -2.06 1.29 3.96
C LEU A 72 -1.96 2.79 4.22
N TYR A 73 -1.11 3.47 3.48
CA TYR A 73 -0.95 4.92 3.55
C TYR A 73 -1.26 5.54 2.19
N CYS A 74 -2.09 6.58 2.19
CA CYS A 74 -2.29 7.47 1.06
C CYS A 74 -1.79 8.87 1.40
N ILE A 75 -1.14 9.53 0.43
CA ILE A 75 -0.72 10.92 0.60
C ILE A 75 -1.88 11.87 0.25
N ASN A 76 -2.78 11.47 -0.67
CA ASN A 76 -3.92 12.29 -1.03
C ASN A 76 -5.07 12.09 -0.03
N LEU A 77 -5.40 13.14 0.73
CA LEU A 77 -6.43 13.11 1.76
C LEU A 77 -7.82 12.69 1.23
N LYS A 78 -8.08 12.89 -0.08
CA LYS A 78 -9.34 12.45 -0.70
C LYS A 78 -9.54 10.94 -0.64
N GLU A 79 -8.45 10.17 -0.58
CA GLU A 79 -8.50 8.70 -0.58
C GLU A 79 -8.59 8.11 0.83
N ASN A 80 -8.59 8.93 1.88
CA ASN A 80 -8.71 8.46 3.26
C ASN A 80 -9.94 7.57 3.44
N GLU A 81 -11.10 7.97 2.91
CA GLU A 81 -12.34 7.19 3.01
C GLU A 81 -12.31 5.90 2.19
N VAL A 82 -11.63 5.93 1.04
CA VAL A 82 -11.40 4.74 0.21
C VAL A 82 -10.56 3.73 0.98
N LEU A 83 -9.44 4.14 1.58
CA LEU A 83 -8.62 3.24 2.41
C LEU A 83 -9.39 2.77 3.65
N ALA A 84 -10.03 3.68 4.38
CA ALA A 84 -10.77 3.36 5.60
C ALA A 84 -11.89 2.32 5.36
N SER A 85 -12.57 2.38 4.21
CA SER A 85 -13.55 1.36 3.83
C SER A 85 -12.90 0.08 3.29
N MET A 86 -11.80 0.20 2.52
CA MET A 86 -11.08 -0.93 1.93
C MET A 86 -10.58 -1.92 3.01
N ILE A 87 -10.01 -1.40 4.09
CA ILE A 87 -9.43 -2.23 5.15
C ILE A 87 -10.46 -3.15 5.82
N GLY A 88 -11.72 -2.71 5.90
CA GLY A 88 -12.80 -3.49 6.50
C GLY A 88 -13.06 -4.81 5.80
N ASN A 89 -12.76 -4.88 4.49
CA ASN A 89 -12.99 -6.09 3.68
C ASN A 89 -12.01 -7.24 4.00
N PHE A 90 -10.87 -6.95 4.64
CA PHE A 90 -9.75 -7.89 4.77
C PHE A 90 -9.26 -8.07 6.22
N GLN A 91 -10.11 -7.85 7.21
CA GLN A 91 -9.79 -8.13 8.61
C GLN A 91 -9.75 -9.66 8.87
N SER A 92 -8.86 -10.10 9.78
CA SER A 92 -8.72 -11.53 10.14
C SER A 92 -9.37 -11.86 11.49
N ASP A 93 -9.85 -13.10 11.65
CA ASP A 93 -10.45 -13.60 12.91
C ASP A 93 -9.43 -13.93 14.03
N GLU A 94 -8.12 -13.78 13.77
CA GLU A 94 -7.05 -14.03 14.74
C GLU A 94 -7.04 -12.96 15.85
N ARG A 95 -7.93 -13.12 16.84
CA ARG A 95 -8.24 -12.17 17.93
C ARG A 95 -7.10 -11.82 18.90
N TYR A 96 -5.87 -12.32 18.74
CA TYR A 96 -4.82 -12.19 19.76
C TYR A 96 -3.59 -11.36 19.38
N LEU A 97 -3.52 -10.84 18.16
CA LEU A 97 -2.64 -9.75 17.80
C LEU A 97 -3.50 -8.75 17.03
N LYS A 98 -3.41 -7.46 17.35
CA LYS A 98 -4.11 -6.40 16.60
C LYS A 98 -3.60 -6.43 15.15
N ASN A 99 -4.19 -7.28 14.30
CA ASN A 99 -3.92 -7.41 12.87
C ASN A 99 -4.61 -6.26 12.17
N ALA A 100 -4.23 -5.05 12.55
CA ALA A 100 -4.91 -3.86 12.09
C ALA A 100 -4.18 -3.37 10.86
N ILE A 101 -4.94 -3.34 9.77
CA ILE A 101 -4.67 -2.43 8.69
C ILE A 101 -5.00 -1.05 9.22
N TRP A 102 -3.94 -0.34 9.60
CA TRP A 102 -4.01 1.04 10.03
C TRP A 102 -3.85 1.96 8.81
N ILE A 103 -4.30 3.19 8.99
CA ILE A 103 -3.98 4.36 8.14
C ILE A 103 -2.82 5.08 8.79
#